data_AF-A0A401GLM6-F1
#
_entry.id   AF-A0A401GLM6-F1
#
_cell.length_a   1.000
_cell.length_b   1.000
_cell.length_c   1.000
_cell.angle_alpha   90.00
_cell.angle_beta   90.00
_cell.angle_gamma   90.00
#
_symmetry.space_group_name_H-M   'P 1'
#
loop_
_entity.id
_entity.type
_entity.pdbx_description
1 polymer ?
#
loop_
_entity_poly.entity_id
_entity_poly.type
_entity_poly.pdbx_seq_one_letter_code
_entity_poly.pdbx_strand_id
1 'polypeptide(L)'
;MYPGLEGSEINHKRSYCSDGVKQRPSKIQLMAVGGQIQTIEEDLPSWPQPLGIFTGGTTFNPDIFLETLRKMYDELVLKRESGGALSMEYAAFATLLKKRLKIFDEKDGPAALFELYRALVLKPNRKELVVERDSIRYLRVDCLREGSLSGSGGGGDGGGDSSGSGGSNSGSSDSGGGGSSSSSDPSDHDSELHAI
;
A
#
# COMPACT_ATOMS: atom_id res chain seq x y z
N MET A 1 6.73 -22.77 -6.62
CA MET A 1 8.20 -22.83 -6.72
C MET A 1 8.76 -21.47 -6.36
N TYR A 2 9.87 -21.43 -5.63
CA TYR A 2 10.61 -20.19 -5.40
C TYR A 2 11.45 -19.85 -6.64
N PRO A 3 11.64 -18.56 -7.01
CA PRO A 3 12.37 -18.17 -8.22
C PRO A 3 13.84 -18.63 -8.23
N GLY A 4 14.48 -18.72 -7.06
CA GLY A 4 15.84 -19.22 -6.89
C GLY A 4 15.94 -20.53 -6.10
N LEU A 5 17.14 -21.11 -6.09
CA LEU A 5 17.50 -22.25 -5.23
C LEU A 5 17.22 -21.95 -3.75
N GLU A 6 17.04 -23.00 -2.94
CA GLU A 6 16.80 -22.84 -1.50
C GLU A 6 17.91 -22.01 -0.85
N GLY A 7 17.52 -20.95 -0.12
CA GLY A 7 18.45 -20.02 0.51
C GLY A 7 18.95 -18.85 -0.36
N SER A 8 18.56 -18.77 -1.64
CA SER A 8 18.91 -17.63 -2.51
C SER A 8 18.34 -16.31 -1.98
N GLU A 9 19.10 -15.21 -2.09
CA GLU A 9 18.68 -13.86 -1.68
C GLU A 9 17.48 -13.33 -2.49
N ILE A 10 17.24 -13.89 -3.69
CA ILE A 10 16.06 -13.57 -4.50
C ILE A 10 14.77 -14.13 -3.91
N ASN A 11 14.88 -15.15 -3.05
CA ASN A 11 13.75 -15.74 -2.38
C ASN A 11 13.43 -14.90 -1.15
N HIS A 12 12.18 -14.45 -1.03
CA HIS A 12 11.73 -13.82 0.20
C HIS A 12 11.91 -14.80 1.38
N LYS A 13 12.22 -14.25 2.56
CA LYS A 13 12.45 -15.05 3.77
C LYS A 13 11.23 -15.90 4.11
N ARG A 14 11.46 -17.14 4.58
CA ARG A 14 10.40 -18.03 5.06
C ARG A 14 9.55 -17.34 6.14
N SER A 15 8.21 -17.36 6.00
CA SER A 15 7.21 -16.66 6.83
C SER A 15 6.99 -15.17 6.53
N TYR A 16 7.53 -14.66 5.42
CA TYR A 16 7.31 -13.30 4.94
C TYR A 16 6.82 -13.35 3.50
N CYS A 17 6.02 -12.37 3.11
CA CYS A 17 5.62 -12.19 1.72
C CYS A 17 6.68 -11.38 0.94
N SER A 18 6.56 -11.34 -0.39
CA SER A 18 7.49 -10.60 -1.27
C SER A 18 7.49 -9.08 -1.03
N ASP A 19 6.39 -8.56 -0.50
CA ASP A 19 6.22 -7.17 -0.09
C ASP A 19 6.80 -6.86 1.31
N GLY A 20 7.38 -7.86 1.97
CA GLY A 20 7.98 -7.72 3.30
C GLY A 20 7.00 -7.86 4.47
N VAL A 21 5.73 -8.17 4.24
CA VAL A 21 4.73 -8.42 5.29
C VAL A 21 4.96 -9.78 5.95
N LYS A 22 4.80 -9.87 7.28
CA LYS A 22 4.82 -11.16 8.00
C LYS A 22 3.57 -11.98 7.69
N GLN A 23 3.71 -13.29 7.57
CA GLN A 23 2.59 -14.21 7.35
C GLN A 23 1.93 -14.73 8.64
N ARG A 24 2.57 -14.52 9.81
CA ARG A 24 2.03 -14.89 11.12
C ARG A 24 1.86 -13.67 12.04
N PRO A 25 0.71 -13.55 12.74
CA PRO A 25 0.48 -12.46 13.70
C PRO A 25 1.60 -12.39 14.74
N SER A 26 1.94 -11.18 15.15
CA SER A 26 2.95 -10.98 16.19
C SER A 26 2.29 -10.93 17.55
N LYS A 27 2.71 -11.81 18.48
CA LYS A 27 2.32 -11.74 19.89
C LYS A 27 3.29 -10.84 20.63
N ILE A 28 2.80 -9.71 21.10
CA ILE A 28 3.58 -8.69 21.80
C ILE A 28 3.21 -8.75 23.27
N GLN A 29 4.21 -8.97 24.13
CA GLN A 29 4.03 -8.87 25.58
C GLN A 29 4.27 -7.43 26.02
N LEU A 30 3.23 -6.77 26.52
CA LEU A 30 3.31 -5.42 27.08
C LEU A 30 3.11 -5.50 28.59
N MET A 31 3.97 -4.83 29.35
CA MET A 31 3.71 -4.63 30.78
C MET A 31 2.58 -3.60 30.94
N ALA A 32 1.47 -4.03 31.53
CA ALA A 32 0.39 -3.15 31.94
C ALA A 32 0.81 -2.33 33.18
N VAL A 33 0.18 -1.16 33.32
CA VAL A 33 0.28 -0.33 34.52
C VAL A 33 -0.36 -1.11 35.68
N GLY A 34 0.48 -1.76 36.48
CA GLY A 34 0.07 -2.76 37.48
C GLY A 34 0.95 -4.02 37.53
N GLY A 35 1.96 -4.13 36.67
CA GLY A 35 2.95 -5.22 36.70
C GLY A 35 2.49 -6.51 36.03
N GLN A 36 1.26 -6.56 35.50
CA GLN A 36 0.79 -7.68 34.70
C GLN A 36 1.27 -7.59 33.25
N ILE A 37 1.83 -8.68 32.73
CA ILE A 37 2.20 -8.78 31.33
C ILE A 37 0.94 -9.14 30.52
N GLN A 38 0.49 -8.24 29.67
CA GLN A 38 -0.58 -8.48 28.70
C GLN A 38 0.03 -8.92 27.37
N THR A 39 -0.40 -10.08 26.85
CA THR A 39 -0.04 -10.52 25.51
C THR A 39 -1.09 -10.01 24.53
N ILE A 40 -0.70 -9.10 23.64
CA ILE A 40 -1.55 -8.58 22.56
C ILE A 40 -1.15 -9.26 21.26
N GLU A 41 -2.12 -9.79 20.53
CA GLU A 41 -1.92 -10.27 19.17
C GLU A 41 -2.18 -9.12 18.20
N GLU A 42 -1.16 -8.75 17.42
CA GLU A 42 -1.27 -7.68 16.45
C GLU A 42 -1.56 -8.23 15.04
N ASP A 43 -2.70 -7.82 14.49
CA ASP A 43 -3.18 -8.24 13.17
C ASP A 43 -2.28 -7.77 12.04
N LEU A 44 -2.00 -8.66 11.09
CA LEU A 44 -1.17 -8.39 9.93
C LEU A 44 -1.89 -7.57 8.85
N PRO A 45 -1.14 -6.76 8.06
CA PRO A 45 -1.70 -6.13 6.87
C PRO A 45 -2.05 -7.18 5.81
N SER A 46 -3.10 -6.93 5.03
CA SER A 46 -3.55 -7.81 3.95
C SER A 46 -2.57 -7.87 2.79
N TRP A 47 -2.38 -9.02 2.16
CA TRP A 47 -1.51 -9.16 0.99
C TRP A 47 -2.32 -8.96 -0.32
N PRO A 48 -1.74 -8.42 -1.41
CA PRO A 48 -0.40 -7.83 -1.53
C PRO A 48 -0.35 -6.39 -1.03
N GLN A 49 0.65 -6.00 -0.25
CA GLN A 49 0.90 -4.59 0.08
C GLN A 49 1.83 -3.93 -0.96
N PRO A 50 1.68 -2.60 -1.16
CA PRO A 50 2.63 -1.83 -1.94
C PRO A 50 4.07 -1.98 -1.45
N LEU A 51 5.00 -2.14 -2.39
CA LEU A 51 6.40 -2.42 -2.10
C LEU A 51 7.06 -1.30 -1.29
N GLY A 52 7.86 -1.66 -0.29
CA GLY A 52 8.70 -0.73 0.48
C GLY A 52 8.03 -0.11 1.71
N ILE A 53 6.70 -0.23 1.86
CA ILE A 53 6.01 0.18 3.10
C ILE A 53 6.47 -0.69 4.28
N PHE A 54 6.54 -2.00 4.05
CA PHE A 54 7.04 -2.96 5.01
C PHE A 54 8.37 -3.52 4.52
N THR A 55 9.34 -3.67 5.43
CA THR A 55 10.63 -4.27 5.09
C THR A 55 11.04 -5.26 6.14
N GLY A 56 11.35 -6.49 5.70
CA GLY A 56 11.76 -7.59 6.57
C GLY A 56 10.76 -7.95 7.67
N GLY A 57 9.50 -7.50 7.56
CA GLY A 57 8.43 -7.70 8.55
C GLY A 57 8.69 -7.10 9.92
N THR A 58 9.71 -6.25 10.05
CA THR A 58 10.10 -5.59 11.31
C THR A 58 10.12 -4.08 11.17
N THR A 59 10.04 -3.56 9.95
CA THR A 59 10.21 -2.15 9.67
C THR A 59 9.01 -1.63 8.89
N PHE A 60 8.54 -0.45 9.29
CA PHE A 60 7.51 0.31 8.61
C PHE A 60 8.11 1.63 8.12
N ASN A 61 7.91 1.94 6.84
CA ASN A 61 8.42 3.14 6.20
C ASN A 61 7.30 4.19 6.06
N PRO A 62 7.32 5.26 6.88
CA PRO A 62 6.26 6.26 6.86
C PRO A 62 6.26 7.09 5.57
N ASP A 63 7.43 7.33 4.97
CA ASP A 63 7.54 8.19 3.80
C ASP A 63 6.91 7.51 2.59
N ILE A 64 7.28 6.23 2.35
CA ILE A 64 6.70 5.42 1.28
C ILE A 64 5.20 5.20 1.51
N PHE A 65 4.78 5.02 2.77
CA PHE A 65 3.37 4.88 3.10
C PHE A 65 2.55 6.12 2.70
N LEU A 66 3.02 7.33 3.07
CA LEU A 66 2.33 8.58 2.77
C LEU A 66 2.35 8.90 1.28
N GLU A 67 3.47 8.63 0.59
CA GLU A 67 3.57 8.77 -0.87
C GLU A 67 2.58 7.84 -1.59
N THR A 68 2.53 6.57 -1.17
CA THR A 68 1.60 5.58 -1.72
C THR A 68 0.15 5.99 -1.50
N LEU A 69 -0.19 6.51 -0.31
CA LEU A 69 -1.53 7.01 -0.02
C LEU A 69 -1.93 8.15 -0.95
N ARG A 70 -1.04 9.12 -1.14
CA ARG A 70 -1.28 10.24 -2.07
C ARG A 70 -1.50 9.72 -3.48
N LYS A 71 -0.62 8.84 -3.97
CA LYS A 71 -0.74 8.27 -5.32
C LYS A 71 -2.04 7.49 -5.51
N MET A 72 -2.39 6.63 -4.55
CA MET A 72 -3.64 5.87 -4.58
C MET A 72 -4.85 6.80 -4.61
N TYR A 73 -4.85 7.86 -3.80
CA TYR A 73 -5.92 8.85 -3.79
C TYR A 73 -6.03 9.59 -5.13
N ASP A 74 -4.90 10.05 -5.68
CA ASP A 74 -4.84 10.75 -6.96
C ASP A 74 -5.38 9.87 -8.10
N GLU A 75 -4.97 8.61 -8.18
CA GLU A 75 -5.40 7.68 -9.24
C GLU A 75 -6.86 7.26 -9.08
N LEU A 76 -7.27 6.82 -7.89
CA LEU A 76 -8.60 6.22 -7.70
C LEU A 76 -9.70 7.26 -7.46
N VAL A 77 -9.39 8.37 -6.79
CA VAL A 77 -10.40 9.36 -6.38
C VAL A 77 -10.42 10.54 -7.33
N LEU A 78 -9.26 11.14 -7.63
CA LEU A 78 -9.20 12.34 -8.48
C LEU A 78 -9.35 11.98 -9.96
N LYS A 79 -8.54 11.04 -10.46
CA LYS A 79 -8.57 10.61 -11.87
C LYS A 79 -9.67 9.58 -12.17
N ARG A 80 -10.25 8.96 -11.13
CA ARG A 80 -11.27 7.90 -11.24
C ARG A 80 -10.82 6.70 -12.06
N GLU A 81 -9.54 6.35 -11.95
CA GLU A 81 -8.95 5.17 -12.58
C GLU A 81 -9.16 3.93 -11.71
N SER A 82 -8.88 2.75 -12.26
CA SER A 82 -9.01 1.46 -11.54
C SER A 82 -7.75 1.04 -10.77
N GLY A 83 -6.68 1.85 -10.82
CA GLY A 83 -5.36 1.52 -10.25
C GLY A 83 -4.50 0.61 -11.13
N GLY A 84 -5.02 0.17 -12.28
CA GLY A 84 -4.26 -0.59 -13.30
C GLY A 84 -3.53 -1.79 -12.71
N ALA A 85 -2.21 -1.85 -12.98
CA ALA A 85 -1.34 -2.93 -12.50
C ALA A 85 -1.24 -3.02 -10.96
N LEU A 86 -1.53 -1.93 -10.24
CA LEU A 86 -1.47 -1.87 -8.77
C LEU A 86 -2.84 -2.08 -8.11
N SER A 87 -3.89 -2.41 -8.88
CA SER A 87 -5.26 -2.53 -8.37
C SER A 87 -5.41 -3.45 -7.16
N MET A 88 -4.75 -4.62 -7.15
CA MET A 88 -4.77 -5.53 -6.00
C MET A 88 -4.02 -4.96 -4.79
N GLU A 89 -2.89 -4.31 -5.02
CA GLU A 89 -2.09 -3.67 -3.97
C GLU A 89 -2.86 -2.53 -3.33
N TYR A 90 -3.54 -1.71 -4.13
CA TYR A 90 -4.39 -0.63 -3.64
C TYR A 90 -5.62 -1.15 -2.91
N ALA A 91 -6.24 -2.24 -3.35
CA ALA A 91 -7.37 -2.83 -2.61
C ALA A 91 -6.95 -3.32 -1.22
N ALA A 92 -5.80 -3.99 -1.13
CA ALA A 92 -5.23 -4.42 0.14
C ALA A 92 -4.75 -3.23 0.99
N PHE A 93 -4.19 -2.19 0.38
CA PHE A 93 -3.76 -0.98 1.08
C PHE A 93 -4.96 -0.18 1.61
N ALA A 94 -6.03 -0.04 0.84
CA ALA A 94 -7.29 0.56 1.28
C ALA A 94 -7.92 -0.22 2.45
N THR A 95 -7.81 -1.55 2.43
CA THR A 95 -8.26 -2.40 3.55
C THR A 95 -7.43 -2.14 4.81
N LEU A 96 -6.11 -2.00 4.68
CA LEU A 96 -5.22 -1.61 5.77
C LEU A 96 -5.60 -0.24 6.35
N LEU A 97 -5.79 0.77 5.48
CA LEU A 97 -6.20 2.11 5.87
C LEU A 97 -7.54 2.09 6.59
N LYS A 98 -8.55 1.42 6.06
CA LYS A 98 -9.87 1.30 6.68
C LYS A 98 -9.80 0.74 8.10
N LYS A 99 -8.90 -0.22 8.35
CA LYS A 99 -8.77 -0.88 9.65
C LYS A 99 -8.12 0.01 10.71
N ARG A 100 -7.09 0.77 10.32
CA ARG A 100 -6.18 1.46 11.25
C ARG A 100 -6.24 2.99 11.19
N LEU A 101 -6.88 3.58 10.19
CA LEU A 101 -7.10 5.02 10.11
C LEU A 101 -8.23 5.42 11.08
N LYS A 102 -7.96 6.42 11.92
CA LYS A 102 -8.88 6.99 12.89
C LYS A 102 -8.98 8.49 12.64
N ILE A 103 -10.20 9.01 12.68
CA ILE A 103 -10.43 10.45 12.62
C ILE A 103 -10.68 10.92 14.05
N PHE A 104 -9.95 11.96 14.45
CA PHE A 104 -10.12 12.60 15.75
C PHE A 104 -10.51 14.05 15.55
N ASP A 105 -11.50 14.51 16.31
CA ASP A 105 -11.87 15.92 16.31
C ASP A 105 -10.87 16.72 17.15
N GLU A 106 -10.12 17.60 16.50
CA GLU A 106 -9.18 18.51 17.15
C GLU A 106 -9.67 19.95 17.04
N LYS A 107 -9.11 20.83 17.87
CA LYS A 107 -9.44 22.27 17.84
C LYS A 107 -9.16 22.91 16.48
N ASP A 108 -8.16 22.39 15.76
CA ASP A 108 -7.75 22.86 14.43
C ASP A 108 -8.44 22.07 13.28
N GLY A 109 -9.54 21.37 13.59
CA GLY A 109 -10.31 20.55 12.65
C GLY A 109 -9.97 19.05 12.73
N PRO A 110 -10.71 18.19 12.00
CA PRO A 110 -10.56 16.75 12.11
C PRO A 110 -9.17 16.29 11.63
N ALA A 111 -8.46 15.54 12.46
CA ALA A 111 -7.15 14.98 12.17
C ALA A 111 -7.25 13.49 11.83
N ALA A 112 -6.71 13.12 10.67
CA ALA A 112 -6.62 11.73 10.24
C ALA A 112 -5.32 11.10 10.75
N LEU A 113 -5.44 10.10 11.61
CA LEU A 113 -4.33 9.45 12.30
C LEU A 113 -4.34 7.94 12.00
N PHE A 114 -3.22 7.41 11.50
CA PHE A 114 -3.05 5.98 11.23
C PHE A 114 -2.39 5.29 12.41
N GLU A 115 -3.06 4.29 13.01
CA GLU A 115 -2.53 3.54 14.14
C GLU A 115 -1.32 2.69 13.73
N LEU A 116 -0.15 3.04 14.27
CA LEU A 116 1.10 2.35 13.98
C LEU A 116 1.16 0.98 14.65
N TYR A 117 1.84 0.07 13.97
CA TYR A 117 2.10 -1.25 14.52
C TYR A 117 3.06 -1.15 15.71
N ARG A 118 2.72 -1.79 16.82
CA ARG A 118 3.56 -1.79 18.03
C ARG A 118 4.82 -2.63 17.84
N ALA A 119 4.72 -3.72 17.08
CA ALA A 119 5.86 -4.61 16.80
C ALA A 119 6.84 -4.04 15.75
N LEU A 120 6.47 -2.98 15.03
CA LEU A 120 7.27 -2.46 13.93
C LEU A 120 8.11 -1.26 14.36
N VAL A 121 9.33 -1.23 13.82
CA VAL A 121 10.26 -0.12 13.94
C VAL A 121 10.02 0.86 12.81
N LEU A 122 9.84 2.13 13.15
CA LEU A 122 9.67 3.21 12.18
C LEU A 122 11.03 3.58 11.55
N LYS A 123 11.16 3.48 10.22
CA LYS A 123 12.36 3.92 9.49
C LYS A 123 12.01 4.56 8.14
N PRO A 124 12.50 5.76 7.81
CA PRO A 124 13.29 6.64 8.67
C PRO A 124 12.49 7.11 9.90
N ASN A 125 13.21 7.53 10.95
CA ASN A 125 12.56 7.91 12.20
C ASN A 125 11.92 9.30 12.06
N ARG A 126 10.63 9.33 11.74
CA ARG A 126 9.81 10.54 11.55
C ARG A 126 9.02 10.89 12.81
N LYS A 127 9.69 11.20 13.92
CA LYS A 127 9.01 11.49 15.20
C LYS A 127 8.06 12.68 15.10
N GLU A 128 8.38 13.64 14.24
CA GLU A 128 7.57 14.83 13.96
C GLU A 128 6.20 14.50 13.38
N LEU A 129 6.07 13.35 12.71
CA LEU A 129 4.81 12.86 12.16
C LEU A 129 4.06 11.92 13.11
N VAL A 130 4.66 11.55 14.24
CA VAL A 130 4.09 10.59 15.19
C VAL A 130 3.47 11.32 16.36
N VAL A 131 2.20 10.99 16.64
CA VAL A 131 1.45 11.48 17.80
C VAL A 131 1.16 10.29 18.71
N GLU A 132 1.38 10.46 20.01
CA GLU A 132 1.05 9.44 21.01
C GLU A 132 -0.26 9.83 21.73
N ARG A 133 -1.21 8.90 21.78
CA ARG A 133 -2.49 9.04 22.52
C ARG A 133 -2.79 7.74 23.23
N ASP A 134 -3.07 7.81 24.52
CA ASP A 134 -3.38 6.64 25.36
C ASP A 134 -2.32 5.52 25.24
N SER A 135 -1.04 5.91 25.17
CA SER A 135 0.10 4.99 24.94
C SER A 135 0.07 4.24 23.60
N ILE A 136 -0.72 4.71 22.64
CA ILE A 136 -0.79 4.23 21.26
C ILE A 136 -0.12 5.27 20.35
N ARG A 137 0.77 4.80 19.49
CA ARG A 137 1.45 5.65 18.50
C ARG A 137 0.63 5.71 17.23
N TYR A 138 0.42 6.91 16.72
CA TYR A 138 -0.26 7.16 15.47
C TYR A 138 0.62 7.97 14.52
N LEU A 139 0.53 7.70 13.23
CA LEU A 139 1.13 8.51 12.18
C LEU A 139 0.11 9.54 11.67
N ARG A 140 0.51 10.80 11.57
CA ARG A 140 -0.30 11.86 10.96
C ARG A 140 -0.45 11.62 9.47
N VAL A 141 -1.68 11.67 8.98
CA VAL A 141 -2.03 11.47 7.57
C VAL A 141 -2.54 12.79 6.99
N ASP A 142 -1.72 13.83 7.14
CA ASP A 142 -2.06 15.19 6.68
C ASP A 142 -1.67 15.44 5.22
N CYS A 143 -1.07 14.46 4.54
CA CYS A 143 -0.67 14.59 3.13
C CYS A 143 -1.83 14.81 2.16
N LEU A 144 -3.08 14.63 2.62
CA LEU A 144 -4.30 14.90 1.87
C LEU A 144 -4.97 16.24 2.25
N ARG A 145 -4.49 16.93 3.30
CA ARG A 145 -4.93 18.30 3.62
C ARG A 145 -4.26 19.26 2.64
N GLU A 146 -5.04 19.74 1.70
CA GLU A 146 -4.63 20.70 0.68
C GLU A 146 -4.05 21.97 1.36
N GLY A 147 -2.78 22.30 1.09
CA GLY A 147 -2.24 23.64 1.38
C GLY A 147 -0.95 23.81 2.21
N SER A 148 -0.14 22.77 2.53
CA SER A 148 1.13 23.01 3.24
C SER A 148 2.35 22.25 2.70
N LEU A 149 2.47 22.16 1.38
CA LEU A 149 3.82 22.22 0.79
C LEU A 149 4.16 23.70 0.66
N SER A 150 4.83 24.20 1.70
CA SER A 150 5.67 25.38 1.69
C SER A 150 6.69 25.24 0.54
N GLY A 151 6.26 25.60 -0.67
CA GLY A 151 7.14 26.01 -1.75
C GLY A 151 7.72 27.36 -1.36
N SER A 152 8.91 27.33 -0.75
CA SER A 152 9.75 28.53 -0.68
C SER A 152 10.10 28.95 -2.10
N GLY A 153 9.64 30.14 -2.48
CA GLY A 153 10.35 31.01 -3.41
C GLY A 153 9.79 31.09 -4.83
N GLY A 154 9.29 32.28 -5.18
CA GLY A 154 9.32 32.77 -6.56
C GLY A 154 8.00 33.28 -7.09
N GLY A 155 7.58 34.47 -6.66
CA GLY A 155 6.69 35.29 -7.47
C GLY A 155 7.39 35.68 -8.78
N GLY A 156 6.60 35.79 -9.84
CA GLY A 156 7.07 36.19 -11.16
C GLY A 156 5.93 36.21 -12.17
N ASP A 157 5.16 37.29 -12.16
CA ASP A 157 4.33 37.75 -13.26
C ASP A 157 5.12 37.77 -14.59
N GLY A 158 4.45 37.44 -15.69
CA GLY A 158 5.02 37.65 -17.02
C GLY A 158 4.23 36.97 -18.13
N GLY A 159 3.22 37.67 -18.66
CA GLY A 159 2.51 37.27 -19.87
C GLY A 159 3.40 37.25 -21.12
N GLY A 160 2.91 36.52 -22.13
CA GLY A 160 3.52 36.45 -23.45
C GLY A 160 2.71 35.53 -24.35
N ASP A 161 1.73 36.12 -25.02
CA ASP A 161 1.13 35.61 -26.25
C ASP A 161 2.20 35.41 -27.33
N SER A 162 2.09 34.32 -28.11
CA SER A 162 2.35 34.32 -29.55
C SER A 162 2.09 32.95 -30.18
N SER A 163 1.31 33.02 -31.24
CA SER A 163 0.99 32.03 -32.28
C SER A 163 2.19 31.34 -32.94
N GLY A 164 2.01 30.10 -33.39
CA GLY A 164 2.94 29.46 -34.34
C GLY A 164 2.51 28.07 -34.79
N SER A 165 2.18 27.95 -36.07
CA SER A 165 1.55 26.83 -36.76
C SER A 165 2.48 25.69 -37.18
N GLY A 166 1.88 24.55 -37.55
CA GLY A 166 2.46 23.54 -38.46
C GLY A 166 3.04 22.32 -37.73
N GLY A 167 2.86 21.08 -38.17
CA GLY A 167 2.27 20.55 -39.38
C GLY A 167 2.32 19.02 -39.29
N SER A 168 1.48 18.40 -40.10
CA SER A 168 1.22 16.98 -40.28
C SER A 168 2.49 16.11 -40.42
N ASN A 169 2.43 14.85 -39.94
CA ASN A 169 2.71 13.75 -40.86
C ASN A 169 2.08 12.41 -40.47
N SER A 170 1.60 11.75 -41.51
CA SER A 170 1.02 10.42 -41.64
C SER A 170 2.05 9.29 -41.64
N GLY A 171 1.61 8.08 -41.24
CA GLY A 171 2.25 6.79 -41.51
C GLY A 171 1.56 5.72 -40.66
N SER A 172 0.47 5.06 -41.09
CA SER A 172 0.39 3.96 -42.09
C SER A 172 0.94 2.62 -41.60
N SER A 173 0.04 1.63 -41.52
CA SER A 173 0.24 0.18 -41.76
C SER A 173 1.07 -0.59 -40.71
N ASP A 174 0.89 -1.87 -40.40
CA ASP A 174 0.07 -2.97 -40.91
C ASP A 174 0.17 -4.15 -39.90
N SER A 175 -0.84 -5.04 -39.89
CA SER A 175 -0.80 -6.51 -39.62
C SER A 175 -0.17 -7.05 -38.32
N GLY A 176 -0.66 -8.10 -37.64
CA GLY A 176 -1.71 -9.09 -37.88
C GLY A 176 -2.21 -9.61 -36.50
N GLY A 177 -3.31 -10.35 -36.38
CA GLY A 177 -3.63 -11.57 -37.11
C GLY A 177 -3.09 -12.76 -36.32
N GLY A 178 -3.94 -13.44 -35.54
CA GLY A 178 -3.54 -14.65 -34.83
C GLY A 178 -4.42 -15.05 -33.65
N GLY A 179 -5.72 -15.24 -33.90
CA GLY A 179 -6.55 -16.04 -33.01
C GLY A 179 -6.29 -17.53 -33.24
N SER A 180 -6.11 -18.28 -32.15
CA SER A 180 -6.34 -19.72 -32.14
C SER A 180 -6.47 -20.18 -30.69
N SER A 181 -7.71 -20.18 -30.21
CA SER A 181 -8.16 -20.92 -29.03
C SER A 181 -8.07 -22.41 -29.33
N SER A 182 -7.10 -23.09 -28.74
CA SER A 182 -7.03 -24.55 -28.72
C SER A 182 -7.92 -25.08 -27.58
N SER A 183 -9.15 -25.41 -27.90
CA SER A 183 -9.99 -26.33 -27.14
C SER A 183 -9.57 -27.76 -27.48
N SER A 184 -9.16 -28.54 -26.48
CA SER A 184 -9.05 -29.99 -26.57
C SER A 184 -9.26 -30.57 -25.16
N ASP A 185 -10.43 -31.20 -24.97
CA ASP A 185 -10.77 -32.46 -24.28
C ASP A 185 -9.66 -33.20 -23.48
N PRO A 186 -9.97 -34.05 -22.45
CA PRO A 186 -11.03 -35.06 -22.54
C PRO A 186 -11.78 -35.50 -21.25
N SER A 187 -12.98 -36.06 -21.49
CA SER A 187 -13.52 -37.33 -20.98
C SER A 187 -13.72 -37.57 -19.47
N ASP A 188 -14.99 -37.82 -19.15
CA ASP A 188 -15.54 -39.00 -18.45
C ASP A 188 -14.59 -39.87 -17.60
N HIS A 189 -14.94 -39.99 -16.31
CA HIS A 189 -15.00 -41.31 -15.67
C HIS A 189 -16.02 -41.31 -14.51
N ASP A 190 -17.03 -42.16 -14.70
CA ASP A 190 -17.51 -43.18 -13.75
C ASP A 190 -18.06 -42.80 -12.35
N SER A 191 -19.34 -43.17 -12.20
CA SER A 191 -19.81 -44.18 -11.22
C SER A 191 -19.94 -43.75 -9.76
N GLU A 192 -21.18 -43.60 -9.28
CA GLU A 192 -22.04 -44.64 -8.70
C GLU A 192 -21.80 -44.87 -7.19
N LEU A 193 -22.92 -44.73 -6.47
CA LEU A 193 -23.39 -45.52 -5.32
C LEU A 193 -22.94 -45.27 -3.87
N HIS A 194 -24.00 -45.34 -3.07
CA HIS A 194 -24.17 -45.64 -1.64
C HIS A 194 -23.83 -44.53 -0.63
N ALA A 195 -24.85 -43.95 0.00
CA ALA A 195 -25.61 -44.51 1.14
C ALA A 195 -24.69 -44.81 2.32
N ILE A 196 -24.73 -43.95 3.36
CA ILE A 196 -25.40 -44.20 4.65
C ILE A 196 -25.80 -42.84 5.25
#